data_AF-A0A6P4B2A2-F1
#
_entry.id   AF-A0A6P4B2A2-F1
#
_cell.length_a   1.000
_cell.length_b   1.000
_cell.length_c   1.000
_cell.angle_alpha   90.00
_cell.angle_beta   90.00
_cell.angle_gamma   90.00
#
_symmetry.space_group_name_H-M   'P 1'
#
loop_
_entity.id
_entity.type
_entity.pdbx_description
1 polymer ?
#
loop_
_entity_poly.entity_id
_entity_poly.type
_entity_poly.pdbx_seq_one_letter_code
_entity_poly.pdbx_strand_id
1 'polypeptide(L)'
;MFQFLSSIPSFFPLFLFLFLSSAASSSPMHHLPDESVETNETVLNKHTTLLLAPYRTNRPDIFNHFQRYTSGWNLTNYHYLSSVISSAVPLIVAALAWLIIFGVCLQLICFCYCCCPSSTPPPHAYSKCAYVSSFIFLFLFTIAAIGGCLILYSGQGKLHESTSQTLHFLVNQAHLTALNLREVSDYFDTTKQVGLAADLSFLPPDFGDQIDHVKTKLTSASLLLSNKTDHNSHNIQQGLDTMRLALIIVSAVMLSVTFAGFLCSLLGIQCLVYFLVVIGWILVACTFILCAGFLFLHNVIGDTCVAMDEWVQHPTAHTALDEILPCVDNSTAQQTLLGSKVVIGQIVDAIDVFISDGLNQDLPLLEFNQSGPEIPLVCNPFQSCNNLQQVTLQDANAVWKNYTCKASSWGRCVSVGRMTPTVYTQLGALVNVTYGLYHYGPFLSDLVDCTFVRETFSAITHNYCPSLSLFTKWIYFGLLVVSVAVMFSLILWIIYHTHHRHRRYTKTMRYIVI
;
A
#
# COMPACT_ATOMS: atom_id res chain seq x y z
N MET A 1 9.46 -35.34 -28.37
CA MET A 1 9.34 -33.87 -28.31
C MET A 1 8.09 -33.38 -27.56
N PHE A 2 7.08 -34.23 -27.30
CA PHE A 2 5.87 -33.87 -26.52
C PHE A 2 5.90 -34.21 -25.02
N GLN A 3 6.97 -34.84 -24.52
CA GLN A 3 7.17 -35.14 -23.09
C GLN A 3 8.21 -34.24 -22.40
N PHE A 4 8.79 -33.28 -23.14
CA PHE A 4 9.76 -32.31 -22.58
C PHE A 4 9.13 -30.94 -22.27
N LEU A 5 7.89 -30.72 -22.71
CA LEU A 5 7.09 -29.53 -22.37
C LEU A 5 6.35 -29.64 -21.03
N SER A 6 6.32 -30.84 -20.40
CA SER A 6 5.69 -31.04 -19.08
C SER A 6 6.65 -30.88 -17.90
N SER A 7 7.93 -30.56 -18.14
CA SER A 7 8.98 -30.51 -17.11
C SER A 7 9.60 -29.13 -16.92
N ILE A 8 9.01 -28.08 -17.49
CA ILE A 8 9.33 -26.71 -17.10
C ILE A 8 8.49 -26.43 -15.85
N PRO A 9 9.11 -26.20 -14.67
CA PRO A 9 8.35 -25.96 -13.46
C PRO A 9 7.44 -24.75 -13.72
N SER A 10 6.22 -24.89 -13.20
CA SER A 10 5.12 -23.96 -13.02
C SER A 10 5.54 -22.62 -12.38
N PHE A 11 6.55 -21.95 -12.92
CA PHE A 11 7.06 -20.66 -12.44
C PHE A 11 6.46 -19.51 -13.23
N PHE A 12 6.15 -19.70 -14.52
CA PHE A 12 5.66 -18.66 -15.41
C PHE A 12 4.16 -18.31 -15.23
N PRO A 13 3.22 -19.28 -15.22
CA PRO A 13 1.84 -18.98 -14.87
C PRO A 13 1.72 -18.61 -13.39
N LEU A 14 2.54 -19.18 -12.50
CA LEU A 14 2.57 -18.84 -11.08
C LEU A 14 3.12 -17.42 -10.84
N PHE A 15 4.11 -16.96 -11.59
CA PHE A 15 4.64 -15.61 -11.48
C PHE A 15 3.65 -14.57 -12.03
N LEU A 16 3.02 -14.83 -13.17
CA LEU A 16 1.94 -13.99 -13.70
C LEU A 16 0.71 -13.99 -12.76
N PHE A 17 0.35 -15.15 -12.22
CA PHE A 17 -0.75 -15.32 -11.27
C PHE A 17 -0.42 -14.72 -9.91
N LEU A 18 0.81 -14.77 -9.40
CA LEU A 18 1.23 -14.12 -8.15
C LEU A 18 1.30 -12.59 -8.32
N PHE A 19 1.73 -12.10 -9.49
CA PHE A 19 1.74 -10.67 -9.80
C PHE A 19 0.31 -10.11 -9.97
N LEU A 20 -0.60 -10.89 -10.57
CA LEU A 20 -2.02 -10.54 -10.67
C LEU A 20 -2.78 -10.75 -9.35
N SER A 21 -2.45 -11.77 -8.55
CA SER A 21 -3.12 -12.09 -7.28
C SER A 21 -2.66 -11.20 -6.12
N SER A 22 -1.40 -10.72 -6.12
CA SER A 22 -0.98 -9.71 -5.14
C SER A 22 -1.63 -8.35 -5.42
N ALA A 23 -1.79 -8.01 -6.71
CA ALA A 23 -2.53 -6.82 -7.15
C ALA A 23 -4.05 -6.93 -6.92
N ALA A 24 -4.61 -8.14 -6.88
CA ALA A 24 -6.03 -8.42 -6.63
C ALA A 24 -6.36 -8.78 -5.16
N SER A 25 -5.47 -8.50 -4.20
CA SER A 25 -5.71 -8.78 -2.77
C SER A 25 -6.66 -7.79 -2.08
N SER A 26 -7.33 -6.91 -2.82
CA SER A 26 -8.57 -6.27 -2.38
C SER A 26 -9.75 -7.21 -2.67
N SER A 27 -10.35 -7.75 -1.60
CA SER A 27 -11.59 -8.51 -1.68
C SER A 27 -12.67 -7.74 -2.47
N PRO A 28 -13.47 -8.40 -3.33
CA PRO A 28 -14.61 -7.76 -3.97
C PRO A 28 -15.72 -7.58 -2.93
N MET A 29 -16.09 -6.32 -2.65
CA MET A 29 -17.33 -6.00 -1.93
C MET A 29 -18.44 -5.79 -2.97
N HIS A 30 -19.57 -6.46 -2.76
CA HIS A 30 -20.68 -6.58 -3.68
C HIS A 30 -21.20 -5.24 -4.23
N HIS A 31 -21.31 -5.13 -5.56
CA HIS A 31 -22.05 -4.08 -6.26
C HIS A 31 -23.51 -4.50 -6.49
N LEU A 32 -24.44 -3.56 -6.25
CA LEU A 32 -25.76 -3.50 -6.90
C LEU A 32 -25.68 -2.47 -8.04
N PRO A 33 -26.42 -2.64 -9.16
CA PRO A 33 -26.27 -1.82 -10.35
C PRO A 33 -27.14 -0.57 -10.27
N ASP A 34 -26.72 0.51 -10.92
CA ASP A 34 -27.70 1.43 -11.48
C ASP A 34 -27.26 2.08 -12.79
N GLU A 35 -28.29 2.49 -13.52
CA GLU A 35 -28.46 2.52 -14.97
C GLU A 35 -27.85 3.75 -15.68
N SER A 36 -27.64 3.58 -16.99
CA SER A 36 -27.07 4.53 -17.94
C SER A 36 -27.92 5.78 -18.20
N VAL A 37 -27.31 6.97 -18.32
CA VAL A 37 -27.75 8.02 -19.27
C VAL A 37 -26.55 8.87 -19.73
N GLU A 38 -26.45 9.04 -21.05
CA GLU A 38 -25.50 9.85 -21.80
C GLU A 38 -26.10 11.26 -22.07
N THR A 39 -25.33 12.35 -21.93
CA THR A 39 -25.15 13.44 -22.93
C THR A 39 -24.50 14.72 -22.37
N ASN A 40 -23.76 15.38 -23.27
CA ASN A 40 -22.91 16.57 -23.09
C ASN A 40 -23.65 17.83 -22.64
N GLU A 41 -23.11 18.55 -21.65
CA GLU A 41 -22.75 19.98 -21.72
C GLU A 41 -22.12 20.43 -20.38
N THR A 42 -21.20 21.38 -20.46
CA THR A 42 -20.45 21.96 -19.34
C THR A 42 -21.38 22.59 -18.29
N VAL A 43 -21.61 21.90 -17.16
CA VAL A 43 -22.24 22.48 -15.97
C VAL A 43 -21.59 21.91 -14.71
N LEU A 44 -21.11 22.82 -13.87
CA LEU A 44 -20.85 22.62 -12.44
C LEU A 44 -22.09 22.00 -11.78
N ASN A 45 -22.14 20.66 -11.69
CA ASN A 45 -23.23 19.95 -11.05
C ASN A 45 -23.13 20.12 -9.53
N LYS A 46 -23.97 20.97 -8.94
CA LYS A 46 -24.22 20.97 -7.49
C LYS A 46 -24.52 19.53 -7.03
N HIS A 47 -23.70 19.00 -6.11
CA HIS A 47 -23.37 17.57 -5.87
C HIS A 47 -22.14 17.06 -6.66
N THR A 48 -21.09 17.87 -6.75
CA THR A 48 -19.84 17.53 -7.45
C THR A 48 -19.03 16.52 -6.65
N THR A 49 -19.02 15.26 -7.08
CA THR A 49 -17.93 14.34 -6.76
C THR A 49 -16.64 14.89 -7.37
N LEU A 50 -15.58 15.00 -6.56
CA LEU A 50 -14.26 15.38 -7.05
C LEU A 50 -13.59 14.14 -7.64
N LEU A 51 -13.31 14.21 -8.93
CA LEU A 51 -12.55 13.18 -9.64
C LEU A 51 -11.07 13.36 -9.31
N LEU A 52 -10.42 12.31 -8.81
CA LEU A 52 -8.99 12.31 -8.50
C LEU A 52 -8.15 11.93 -9.74
N ALA A 53 -7.01 12.60 -9.94
CA ALA A 53 -6.09 12.46 -11.06
C ALA A 53 -6.73 12.42 -12.48
N PRO A 54 -7.79 13.20 -12.78
CA PRO A 54 -8.62 13.00 -13.98
C PRO A 54 -7.86 13.19 -15.30
N TYR A 55 -6.89 14.10 -15.32
CA TYR A 55 -6.06 14.34 -16.51
C TYR A 55 -5.10 13.18 -16.79
N ARG A 56 -4.58 12.54 -15.75
CA ARG A 56 -3.56 11.48 -15.85
C ARG A 56 -4.18 10.12 -16.15
N THR A 57 -5.40 9.87 -15.65
CA THR A 57 -6.16 8.65 -15.90
C THR A 57 -6.89 8.65 -17.25
N ASN A 58 -6.89 9.77 -17.97
CA ASN A 58 -7.54 9.92 -19.28
C ASN A 58 -6.84 9.08 -20.38
N ARG A 59 -7.18 7.80 -20.44
CA ARG A 59 -6.56 6.78 -21.30
C ARG A 59 -7.62 5.90 -21.96
N PRO A 60 -7.31 5.25 -23.10
CA PRO A 60 -8.25 4.33 -23.74
C PRO A 60 -8.55 3.13 -22.84
N ASP A 61 -9.80 2.75 -22.68
CA ASP A 61 -10.24 1.56 -21.95
C ASP A 61 -10.47 0.39 -22.93
N ILE A 62 -9.72 -0.69 -22.75
CA ILE A 62 -9.78 -1.87 -23.63
C ILE A 62 -11.18 -2.52 -23.61
N PHE A 63 -11.80 -2.61 -22.43
CA PHE A 63 -13.10 -3.27 -22.26
C PHE A 63 -14.28 -2.36 -22.56
N ASN A 64 -14.04 -1.07 -22.79
CA ASN A 64 -15.02 -0.13 -23.29
C ASN A 64 -14.68 0.38 -24.70
N HIS A 65 -14.43 -0.54 -25.64
CA HIS A 65 -14.21 -0.21 -27.06
C HIS A 65 -13.12 0.86 -27.31
N PHE A 66 -12.09 0.92 -26.48
CA PHE A 66 -11.03 1.94 -26.50
C PHE A 66 -11.53 3.38 -26.33
N GLN A 67 -12.74 3.58 -25.81
CA GLN A 67 -13.22 4.88 -25.38
C GLN A 67 -12.34 5.40 -24.23
N ARG A 68 -12.22 6.72 -24.14
CA ARG A 68 -11.39 7.35 -23.11
C ARG A 68 -12.07 7.22 -21.75
N TYR A 69 -11.35 6.67 -20.78
CA TYR A 69 -11.78 6.61 -19.39
C TYR A 69 -11.64 7.99 -18.74
N THR A 70 -12.74 8.53 -18.21
CA THR A 70 -12.79 9.90 -17.66
C THR A 70 -13.21 9.96 -16.20
N SER A 71 -13.48 8.82 -15.56
CA SER A 71 -14.05 8.78 -14.19
C SER A 71 -13.03 8.94 -13.06
N GLY A 72 -11.80 9.38 -13.37
CA GLY A 72 -10.74 9.60 -12.37
C GLY A 72 -10.18 8.31 -11.74
N TRP A 73 -9.23 8.45 -10.84
CA TRP A 73 -8.60 7.33 -10.14
C TRP A 73 -9.59 6.62 -9.22
N ASN A 74 -9.74 5.31 -9.42
CA ASN A 74 -10.51 4.44 -8.52
C ASN A 74 -10.04 2.99 -8.68
N LEU A 75 -9.37 2.43 -7.65
CA LEU A 75 -8.84 1.06 -7.68
C LEU A 75 -9.92 -0.04 -7.68
N THR A 76 -11.15 0.24 -7.22
CA THR A 76 -12.26 -0.74 -7.26
C THR A 76 -12.95 -0.75 -8.62
N ASN A 77 -12.76 0.30 -9.43
CA ASN A 77 -13.35 0.39 -10.76
C ASN A 77 -12.54 -0.43 -11.79
N TYR A 78 -13.18 -1.43 -12.38
CA TYR A 78 -12.59 -2.26 -13.43
C TYR A 78 -12.19 -1.47 -14.69
N HIS A 79 -12.97 -0.45 -15.06
CA HIS A 79 -12.67 0.42 -16.21
C HIS A 79 -11.41 1.26 -15.99
N TYR A 80 -11.15 1.68 -14.75
CA TYR A 80 -9.87 2.31 -14.39
C TYR A 80 -8.72 1.32 -14.63
N LEU A 81 -8.77 0.12 -14.05
CA LEU A 81 -7.71 -0.88 -14.21
C LEU A 81 -7.46 -1.22 -15.68
N SER A 82 -8.52 -1.37 -16.46
CA SER A 82 -8.46 -1.58 -17.90
C SER A 82 -7.77 -0.44 -18.65
N SER A 83 -8.11 0.81 -18.32
CA SER A 83 -7.47 2.00 -18.92
C SER A 83 -5.97 2.07 -18.63
N VAL A 84 -5.53 1.59 -17.46
CA VAL A 84 -4.11 1.50 -17.12
C VAL A 84 -3.45 0.36 -17.91
N ILE A 85 -4.08 -0.81 -18.00
CA ILE A 85 -3.58 -1.96 -18.78
C ILE A 85 -3.41 -1.59 -20.26
N SER A 86 -4.28 -0.73 -20.80
CA SER A 86 -4.19 -0.20 -22.17
C SER A 86 -2.82 0.37 -22.52
N SER A 87 -2.16 1.03 -21.56
CA SER A 87 -0.79 1.56 -21.75
C SER A 87 0.26 0.47 -21.99
N ALA A 88 0.02 -0.75 -21.51
CA ALA A 88 0.93 -1.89 -21.60
C ALA A 88 0.66 -2.78 -22.82
N VAL A 89 -0.47 -2.60 -23.52
CA VAL A 89 -0.87 -3.38 -24.70
C VAL A 89 0.22 -3.44 -25.78
N PRO A 90 0.92 -2.34 -26.15
CA PRO A 90 1.96 -2.41 -27.19
C PRO A 90 3.08 -3.41 -26.87
N LEU A 91 3.45 -3.55 -25.60
CA LEU A 91 4.50 -4.48 -25.15
C LEU A 91 4.01 -5.93 -25.16
N ILE A 92 2.75 -6.15 -24.78
CA ILE A 92 2.12 -7.48 -24.85
C ILE A 92 2.00 -7.93 -26.31
N VAL A 93 1.55 -7.03 -27.20
CA VAL A 93 1.49 -7.30 -28.64
C VAL A 93 2.88 -7.58 -29.20
N ALA A 94 3.90 -6.81 -28.81
CA ALA A 94 5.29 -7.07 -29.20
C ALA A 94 5.78 -8.45 -28.73
N ALA A 95 5.45 -8.85 -27.50
CA ALA A 95 5.80 -10.17 -26.96
C ALA A 95 5.17 -11.31 -27.76
N LEU A 96 3.87 -11.20 -28.05
CA LEU A 96 3.13 -12.21 -28.83
C LEU A 96 3.62 -12.27 -30.28
N ALA A 97 3.81 -11.12 -30.91
CA ALA A 97 4.35 -11.02 -32.27
C ALA A 97 5.76 -11.65 -32.33
N TRP A 98 6.62 -11.34 -31.36
CA TRP A 98 7.95 -11.94 -31.27
C TRP A 98 7.88 -13.46 -31.09
N LEU A 99 7.03 -13.96 -30.19
CA LEU A 99 6.86 -15.40 -29.99
C LEU A 99 6.45 -16.12 -31.27
N ILE A 100 5.42 -15.60 -31.95
CA ILE A 100 4.85 -16.24 -33.14
C ILE A 100 5.79 -16.11 -34.34
N ILE A 101 6.21 -14.89 -34.69
CA ILE A 101 7.01 -14.64 -35.90
C ILE A 101 8.37 -15.33 -35.78
N PHE A 102 9.08 -15.12 -34.67
CA PHE A 102 10.40 -15.74 -34.50
C PHE A 102 10.30 -17.26 -34.35
N GLY A 103 9.26 -17.76 -33.67
CA GLY A 103 9.00 -19.19 -33.53
C GLY A 103 8.73 -19.88 -34.87
N VAL A 104 7.87 -19.31 -35.70
CA VAL A 104 7.58 -19.82 -37.06
C VAL A 104 8.85 -19.77 -37.93
N CYS A 105 9.63 -18.68 -37.87
CA CYS A 105 10.90 -18.60 -38.58
C CYS A 105 11.87 -19.71 -38.15
N LEU A 106 12.02 -19.97 -36.85
CA LEU A 106 12.87 -21.07 -36.35
C LEU A 106 12.38 -22.45 -36.82
N GLN A 107 11.06 -22.68 -36.81
CA GLN A 107 10.46 -23.92 -37.30
C GLN A 107 10.68 -24.12 -38.79
N LEU A 108 10.50 -23.08 -39.61
CA LEU A 108 10.77 -23.13 -41.05
C LEU A 108 12.25 -23.41 -41.33
N ILE A 109 13.16 -22.74 -40.62
CA ILE A 109 14.61 -23.00 -40.74
C ILE A 109 14.90 -24.47 -40.40
N CYS A 110 14.36 -24.98 -39.29
CA CYS A 110 14.52 -26.37 -38.89
C CYS A 110 13.96 -27.35 -39.93
N PHE A 111 12.75 -27.10 -40.44
CA PHE A 111 12.10 -27.92 -41.46
C PHE A 111 12.89 -27.95 -42.77
N CYS A 112 13.37 -26.80 -43.26
CA CYS A 112 14.22 -26.73 -44.44
C CYS A 112 15.52 -27.51 -44.26
N TYR A 113 16.15 -27.45 -43.07
CA TYR A 113 17.37 -28.21 -42.79
C TYR A 113 17.15 -29.72 -42.65
N CYS A 114 15.99 -30.16 -42.13
CA CYS A 114 15.69 -31.57 -41.88
C CYS A 114 15.04 -32.29 -43.08
N CYS A 115 14.20 -31.60 -43.86
CA CYS A 115 13.39 -32.20 -44.94
C CYS A 115 13.90 -31.86 -46.35
N CYS A 116 14.73 -30.83 -46.50
CA CYS A 116 15.35 -30.46 -47.78
C CYS A 116 16.86 -30.25 -47.60
N PRO A 117 17.66 -31.32 -47.37
CA PRO A 117 19.10 -31.21 -47.43
C PRO A 117 19.51 -30.89 -48.87
N SER A 118 19.53 -29.60 -49.23
CA SER A 118 20.03 -29.19 -50.54
C SER A 118 21.50 -29.55 -50.62
N SER A 119 21.83 -30.48 -51.52
CA SER A 119 23.20 -30.87 -51.87
C SER A 119 24.01 -29.74 -52.53
N THR A 120 23.41 -28.57 -52.74
CA THR A 120 24.08 -27.39 -53.28
C THR A 120 23.75 -26.14 -52.45
N PRO A 121 24.77 -25.47 -51.86
CA PRO A 121 24.56 -24.16 -51.27
C PRO A 121 24.25 -23.15 -52.38
N PRO A 122 23.33 -22.19 -52.15
CA PRO A 122 23.03 -21.16 -53.15
C PRO A 122 24.32 -20.41 -53.55
N PRO A 123 24.57 -20.17 -54.85
CA PRO A 123 25.85 -19.68 -55.36
C PRO A 123 26.17 -18.21 -54.99
N HIS A 124 25.28 -17.52 -54.29
CA HIS A 124 25.39 -16.09 -54.02
C HIS A 124 25.21 -15.76 -52.53
N ALA A 125 26.02 -14.81 -52.05
CA ALA A 125 25.85 -13.97 -50.85
C ALA A 125 26.83 -14.13 -49.66
N TYR A 126 28.08 -14.59 -49.85
CA TYR A 126 29.12 -14.26 -48.85
C TYR A 126 29.55 -12.79 -49.02
N SER A 127 28.97 -11.89 -48.23
CA SER A 127 29.45 -10.51 -48.07
C SER A 127 30.33 -10.39 -46.82
N LYS A 128 31.61 -10.04 -47.01
CA LYS A 128 32.54 -9.75 -45.90
C LYS A 128 32.03 -8.59 -45.03
N CYS A 129 31.44 -7.57 -45.65
CA CYS A 129 30.89 -6.41 -44.97
C CYS A 129 29.74 -6.80 -44.04
N ALA A 130 28.82 -7.67 -44.47
CA ALA A 130 27.71 -8.14 -43.65
C ALA A 130 28.18 -8.97 -42.43
N TYR A 131 29.20 -9.81 -42.62
CA TYR A 131 29.80 -10.61 -41.54
C TYR A 131 30.47 -9.72 -40.48
N VAL A 132 31.30 -8.76 -40.90
CA VAL A 132 31.99 -7.84 -39.99
C VAL A 132 31.00 -6.91 -39.29
N SER A 133 30.02 -6.37 -40.03
CA SER A 133 28.99 -5.50 -39.46
C SER A 133 28.14 -6.23 -38.42
N SER A 134 27.71 -7.47 -38.70
CA SER A 134 26.95 -8.27 -37.72
C SER A 134 27.75 -8.50 -36.44
N PHE A 135 29.06 -8.76 -36.54
CA PHE A 135 29.92 -8.93 -35.38
C PHE A 135 30.05 -7.65 -34.55
N ILE A 136 30.22 -6.48 -35.19
CA ILE A 136 30.27 -5.18 -34.50
C ILE A 136 28.95 -4.91 -33.77
N PHE A 137 27.81 -5.15 -34.42
CA PHE A 137 26.50 -4.96 -33.77
C PHE A 137 26.28 -5.92 -32.61
N LEU A 138 26.71 -7.18 -32.71
CA LEU A 138 26.67 -8.13 -31.59
C LEU A 138 27.47 -7.60 -30.39
N PHE A 139 28.66 -7.04 -30.63
CA PHE A 139 29.44 -6.42 -29.57
C PHE A 139 28.70 -5.23 -28.93
N LEU A 140 28.13 -4.32 -29.74
CA LEU A 140 27.34 -3.20 -29.23
C LEU A 140 26.10 -3.63 -28.43
N PHE A 141 25.36 -4.63 -28.90
CA PHE A 141 24.20 -5.15 -28.18
C PHE A 141 24.59 -5.88 -26.89
N THR A 142 25.76 -6.53 -26.83
CA THR A 142 26.25 -7.09 -25.57
C THR A 142 26.54 -6.00 -24.54
N ILE A 143 27.15 -4.88 -24.95
CA ILE A 143 27.35 -3.70 -24.09
C ILE A 143 26.00 -3.12 -23.64
N ALA A 144 25.04 -2.98 -24.56
CA ALA A 144 23.70 -2.48 -24.23
C ALA A 144 22.98 -3.40 -23.24
N ALA A 145 23.09 -4.72 -23.40
CA ALA A 145 22.53 -5.70 -22.47
C ALA A 145 23.18 -5.60 -21.08
N ILE A 146 24.50 -5.43 -21.00
CA ILE A 146 25.20 -5.19 -19.72
C ILE A 146 24.67 -3.90 -19.07
N GLY A 147 24.61 -2.80 -19.82
CA GLY A 147 24.10 -1.52 -19.33
C GLY A 147 22.65 -1.61 -18.84
N GLY A 148 21.78 -2.26 -19.61
CA GLY A 148 20.39 -2.48 -19.23
C GLY A 148 20.25 -3.35 -17.96
N CYS A 149 21.06 -4.40 -17.82
CA CYS A 149 21.09 -5.22 -16.60
C CYS A 149 21.58 -4.43 -15.38
N LEU A 150 22.56 -3.54 -15.54
CA LEU A 150 23.03 -2.66 -14.45
C LEU A 150 21.94 -1.67 -14.01
N ILE A 151 21.24 -1.05 -14.96
CA ILE A 151 20.11 -0.15 -14.67
C ILE A 151 19.00 -0.92 -13.95
N LEU A 152 18.66 -2.12 -14.44
CA LEU A 152 17.66 -2.99 -13.82
C LEU A 152 18.05 -3.38 -12.38
N TYR A 153 19.31 -3.76 -12.17
CA TYR A 153 19.84 -4.12 -10.85
C TYR A 153 19.81 -2.95 -9.86
N SER A 154 20.21 -1.76 -10.32
CA SER A 154 20.15 -0.55 -9.48
C SER A 154 18.69 -0.16 -9.18
N GLY A 155 17.84 -0.14 -10.21
CA GLY A 155 16.43 0.23 -10.11
C GLY A 155 15.64 -0.68 -9.16
N GLN A 156 15.84 -2.01 -9.22
CA GLN A 156 15.13 -2.93 -8.33
C GLN A 156 15.54 -2.79 -6.86
N GLY A 157 16.83 -2.57 -6.58
CA GLY A 157 17.31 -2.38 -5.21
C GLY A 157 16.73 -1.11 -4.60
N LYS A 158 16.72 -0.02 -5.40
CA LYS A 158 16.16 1.26 -4.97
C LYS A 158 14.65 1.28 -4.87
N LEU A 159 13.93 0.58 -5.75
CA LEU A 159 12.48 0.43 -5.63
C LEU A 159 12.10 -0.34 -4.36
N HIS A 160 12.80 -1.45 -4.07
CA HIS A 160 12.58 -2.24 -2.86
C HIS A 160 12.83 -1.39 -1.60
N GLU A 161 13.96 -0.69 -1.53
CA GLU A 161 14.31 0.21 -0.41
C GLU A 161 13.25 1.31 -0.23
N SER A 162 12.89 2.03 -1.30
CA SER A 162 11.92 3.12 -1.26
C SER A 162 10.52 2.65 -0.87
N THR A 163 10.08 1.50 -1.39
CA THR A 163 8.74 0.95 -1.06
C THR A 163 8.71 0.44 0.38
N SER A 164 9.77 -0.23 0.84
CA SER A 164 9.90 -0.68 2.22
C SER A 164 9.85 0.49 3.21
N GLN A 165 10.59 1.58 2.93
CA GLN A 165 10.54 2.79 3.76
C GLN A 165 9.14 3.43 3.79
N THR A 166 8.44 3.46 2.65
CA THR A 166 7.08 3.98 2.56
C THR A 166 6.10 3.15 3.40
N LEU A 167 6.20 1.82 3.32
CA LEU A 167 5.38 0.89 4.12
C LEU A 167 5.69 1.00 5.60
N HIS A 168 6.96 1.06 6.00
CA HIS A 168 7.36 1.25 7.39
C HIS A 168 6.83 2.55 7.98
N PHE A 169 6.89 3.65 7.22
CA PHE A 169 6.29 4.91 7.62
C PHE A 169 4.78 4.77 7.84
N LEU A 170 4.05 4.16 6.89
CA LEU A 170 2.60 3.94 7.00
C LEU A 170 2.24 3.06 8.20
N VAL A 171 2.96 1.95 8.42
CA VAL A 171 2.75 1.06 9.57
C VAL A 171 3.02 1.79 10.89
N ASN A 172 4.09 2.57 10.96
CA ASN A 172 4.41 3.33 12.18
C ASN A 172 3.31 4.33 12.51
N GLN A 173 2.81 5.05 11.51
CA GLN A 173 1.70 5.98 11.66
C GLN A 173 0.43 5.25 12.15
N ALA A 174 0.06 4.15 11.50
CA ALA A 174 -1.09 3.35 11.91
C ALA A 174 -0.94 2.78 13.33
N HIS A 175 0.26 2.35 13.71
CA HIS A 175 0.55 1.85 15.05
C HIS A 175 0.43 2.94 16.12
N LEU A 176 0.97 4.14 15.88
CA LEU A 176 0.82 5.27 16.79
C LEU A 176 -0.66 5.63 17.00
N THR A 177 -1.46 5.62 15.93
CA THR A 177 -2.91 5.87 16.01
C THR A 177 -3.61 4.77 16.82
N ALA A 178 -3.26 3.50 16.59
CA ALA A 178 -3.81 2.38 17.34
C ALA A 178 -3.43 2.43 18.83
N LEU A 179 -2.21 2.85 19.15
CA LEU A 179 -1.74 3.05 20.53
C LEU A 179 -2.56 4.13 21.24
N ASN A 180 -2.68 5.32 20.64
CA ASN A 180 -3.48 6.41 21.21
C ASN A 180 -4.96 5.99 21.41
N LEU A 181 -5.56 5.32 20.43
CA LEU A 181 -6.92 4.78 20.57
C LEU A 181 -7.07 3.77 21.70
N ARG A 182 -6.04 2.95 21.93
CA ARG A 182 -6.01 2.00 23.03
C ARG A 182 -5.85 2.71 24.38
N GLU A 183 -4.96 3.68 24.48
CA GLU A 183 -4.80 4.49 25.69
C GLU A 183 -6.10 5.22 26.04
N VAL A 184 -6.80 5.80 25.06
CA VAL A 184 -8.14 6.37 25.25
C VAL A 184 -9.10 5.30 25.78
N SER A 185 -9.16 4.13 25.15
CA SER A 185 -10.03 3.03 25.57
C SER A 185 -9.76 2.56 27.01
N ASP A 186 -8.51 2.58 27.46
CA ASP A 186 -8.13 2.17 28.82
C ASP A 186 -8.70 3.15 29.88
N TYR A 187 -8.80 4.46 29.58
CA TYR A 187 -9.49 5.41 30.45
C TYR A 187 -10.98 5.09 30.59
N PHE A 188 -11.63 4.62 29.53
CA PHE A 188 -13.04 4.19 29.55
C PHE A 188 -13.26 2.83 30.24
N ASP A 189 -12.25 1.97 30.36
CA ASP A 189 -12.37 0.66 31.01
C ASP A 189 -12.61 0.74 32.52
N THR A 190 -12.17 1.83 33.15
CA THR A 190 -12.31 2.05 34.61
C THR A 190 -13.76 2.10 35.10
N THR A 191 -14.73 2.22 34.19
CA THR A 191 -16.16 2.32 34.49
C THR A 191 -16.86 0.98 34.76
N LYS A 192 -16.39 -0.12 34.14
CA LYS A 192 -17.03 -1.45 34.24
C LYS A 192 -16.83 -2.11 35.60
N GLN A 193 -15.72 -1.80 36.28
CA GLN A 193 -15.46 -2.32 37.62
C GLN A 193 -16.38 -1.74 38.70
N VAL A 194 -17.16 -0.70 38.36
CA VAL A 194 -17.61 0.27 39.36
C VAL A 194 -19.13 0.46 39.41
N GLY A 195 -19.89 -0.11 38.47
CA GLY A 195 -21.37 -0.12 38.54
C GLY A 195 -21.98 1.28 38.71
N LEU A 196 -21.44 2.27 37.99
CA LEU A 196 -21.74 3.70 38.14
C LEU A 196 -23.24 4.07 38.08
N ALA A 197 -24.06 3.25 37.43
CA ALA A 197 -25.47 3.54 37.19
C ALA A 197 -26.42 3.27 38.37
N ALA A 198 -25.98 2.55 39.42
CA ALA A 198 -26.88 2.15 40.51
C ALA A 198 -26.86 3.09 41.75
N ASP A 199 -25.74 3.75 42.05
CA ASP A 199 -25.57 4.50 43.30
C ASP A 199 -25.41 6.03 43.14
N LEU A 200 -24.98 6.54 41.97
CA LEU A 200 -24.86 7.97 41.70
C LEU A 200 -26.10 8.48 40.95
N SER A 201 -27.11 8.89 41.71
CA SER A 201 -28.42 9.34 41.24
C SER A 201 -28.43 10.56 40.30
N PHE A 202 -27.28 11.17 40.01
CA PHE A 202 -27.15 12.32 39.10
C PHE A 202 -26.68 11.97 37.68
N LEU A 203 -26.25 10.74 37.41
CA LEU A 203 -25.88 10.31 36.05
C LEU A 203 -27.11 9.72 35.32
N PRO A 204 -27.24 9.93 33.99
CA PRO A 204 -28.28 9.27 33.20
C PRO A 204 -28.20 7.74 33.30
N PRO A 205 -29.33 7.02 33.31
CA PRO A 205 -29.34 5.57 33.45
C PRO A 205 -28.56 4.83 32.34
N ASP A 206 -28.51 5.40 31.14
CA ASP A 206 -27.88 4.80 29.96
C ASP A 206 -26.38 5.15 29.82
N PHE A 207 -25.82 5.93 30.74
CA PHE A 207 -24.45 6.46 30.64
C PHE A 207 -23.40 5.34 30.61
N GLY A 208 -23.61 4.28 31.38
CA GLY A 208 -22.72 3.11 31.39
C GLY A 208 -22.69 2.36 30.06
N ASP A 209 -23.86 2.14 29.44
CA ASP A 209 -23.98 1.42 28.18
C ASP A 209 -23.36 2.20 27.01
N GLN A 210 -23.50 3.53 27.00
CA GLN A 210 -22.86 4.39 26.00
C GLN A 210 -21.33 4.32 26.09
N ILE A 211 -20.78 4.29 27.30
CA ILE A 211 -19.33 4.16 27.52
C ILE A 211 -18.82 2.80 27.03
N ASP A 212 -19.51 1.70 27.33
CA ASP A 212 -19.10 0.36 26.89
C ASP A 212 -19.15 0.23 25.36
N HIS A 213 -20.16 0.84 24.72
CA HIS A 213 -20.26 0.89 23.26
C HIS A 213 -19.10 1.70 22.62
N VAL A 214 -18.72 2.84 23.21
CA VAL A 214 -17.57 3.63 22.73
C VAL A 214 -16.27 2.85 22.92
N LYS A 215 -16.04 2.29 24.11
CA LYS A 215 -14.85 1.49 24.44
C LYS A 215 -14.66 0.32 23.47
N THR A 216 -15.71 -0.47 23.25
CA THR A 216 -15.65 -1.63 22.36
C THR A 216 -15.28 -1.21 20.94
N LYS A 217 -15.85 -0.12 20.43
CA LYS A 217 -15.47 0.44 19.11
C LYS A 217 -14.01 0.90 19.05
N LEU A 218 -13.51 1.61 20.07
CA LEU A 218 -12.11 2.07 20.09
C LEU A 218 -11.12 0.90 20.16
N THR A 219 -11.41 -0.11 21.00
CA THR A 219 -10.59 -1.33 21.10
C THR A 219 -10.62 -2.13 19.78
N SER A 220 -11.78 -2.28 19.16
CA SER A 220 -11.90 -2.98 17.87
C SER A 220 -11.18 -2.22 16.76
N ALA A 221 -11.31 -0.88 16.71
CA ALA A 221 -10.65 -0.05 15.72
C ALA A 221 -9.12 -0.11 15.87
N SER A 222 -8.58 -0.01 17.09
CA SER A 222 -7.12 -0.09 17.32
C SER A 222 -6.55 -1.46 16.94
N LEU A 223 -7.22 -2.55 17.33
CA LEU A 223 -6.80 -3.91 16.97
C LEU A 223 -6.89 -4.15 15.47
N LEU A 224 -7.97 -3.72 14.81
CA LEU A 224 -8.14 -3.85 13.37
C LEU A 224 -7.07 -3.06 12.63
N LEU A 225 -6.85 -1.80 13.00
CA LEU A 225 -5.87 -0.93 12.36
C LEU A 225 -4.45 -1.50 12.50
N SER A 226 -4.02 -1.86 13.72
CA SER A 226 -2.67 -2.39 13.95
C SER A 226 -2.47 -3.75 13.28
N ASN A 227 -3.37 -4.71 13.48
CA ASN A 227 -3.20 -6.06 12.92
C ASN A 227 -3.33 -6.06 11.40
N LYS A 228 -4.28 -5.33 10.84
CA LYS A 228 -4.47 -5.31 9.38
C LYS A 228 -3.33 -4.61 8.67
N THR A 229 -2.83 -3.51 9.22
CA THR A 229 -1.70 -2.78 8.63
C THR A 229 -0.40 -3.56 8.74
N ASP A 230 -0.12 -4.18 9.88
CA ASP A 230 1.06 -5.03 10.08
C ASP A 230 1.04 -6.26 9.14
N HIS A 231 -0.09 -6.98 9.11
CA HIS A 231 -0.27 -8.14 8.23
C HIS A 231 -0.15 -7.77 6.75
N ASN A 232 -0.79 -6.67 6.32
CA ASN A 232 -0.69 -6.20 4.94
C ASN A 232 0.74 -5.78 4.60
N SER A 233 1.44 -5.08 5.50
CA SER A 233 2.84 -4.68 5.30
C SER A 233 3.74 -5.89 5.10
N HIS A 234 3.62 -6.91 5.97
CA HIS A 234 4.39 -8.13 5.85
C HIS A 234 4.17 -8.83 4.51
N ASN A 235 2.90 -8.94 4.06
CA ASN A 235 2.57 -9.55 2.77
C ASN A 235 3.16 -8.75 1.59
N ILE A 236 3.13 -7.42 1.65
CA ILE A 236 3.70 -6.56 0.61
C ILE A 236 5.23 -6.68 0.62
N GLN A 237 5.89 -6.67 1.78
CA GLN A 237 7.33 -6.85 1.90
C GLN A 237 7.77 -8.19 1.30
N GLN A 238 7.09 -9.28 1.65
CA GLN A 238 7.34 -10.60 1.08
C GLN A 238 7.16 -10.62 -0.46
N GLY A 239 6.15 -9.93 -0.96
CA GLY A 239 5.94 -9.73 -2.39
C GLY A 239 7.10 -8.99 -3.07
N LEU A 240 7.59 -7.91 -2.45
CA LEU A 240 8.72 -7.12 -2.95
C LEU A 240 10.02 -7.92 -2.96
N ASP A 241 10.28 -8.72 -1.92
CA ASP A 241 11.44 -9.62 -1.85
C ASP A 241 11.40 -10.68 -2.94
N THR A 242 10.23 -11.29 -3.14
CA THR A 242 10.00 -12.28 -4.20
C THR A 242 10.21 -11.67 -5.58
N MET A 243 9.67 -10.47 -5.82
CA MET A 243 9.84 -9.73 -7.07
C MET A 243 11.31 -9.40 -7.33
N ARG A 244 12.04 -8.91 -6.33
CA ARG A 244 13.47 -8.61 -6.43
C ARG A 244 14.27 -9.86 -6.78
N LEU A 245 14.01 -10.98 -6.10
CA LEU A 245 14.68 -12.25 -6.41
C LEU A 245 14.43 -12.68 -7.86
N ALA A 246 13.17 -12.61 -8.32
CA ALA A 246 12.82 -12.97 -9.70
C ALA A 246 13.53 -12.08 -10.74
N LEU A 247 13.59 -10.77 -10.51
CA LEU A 247 14.30 -9.84 -11.39
C LEU A 247 15.81 -10.07 -11.42
N ILE A 248 16.43 -10.39 -10.28
CA ILE A 248 17.85 -10.80 -10.23
C ILE A 248 18.08 -12.04 -11.09
N ILE A 249 17.24 -13.07 -10.96
CA ILE A 249 17.34 -14.30 -11.74
C ILE A 249 17.21 -14.00 -13.23
N VAL A 250 16.18 -13.24 -13.64
CA VAL A 250 15.97 -12.88 -15.05
C VAL A 250 17.17 -12.10 -15.60
N SER A 251 17.68 -11.12 -14.86
CA SER A 251 18.86 -10.34 -15.25
C SER A 251 20.11 -11.21 -15.41
N ALA A 252 20.36 -12.12 -14.47
CA ALA A 252 21.51 -13.02 -14.50
C ALA A 252 21.44 -13.99 -15.69
N VAL A 253 20.25 -14.58 -15.94
CA VAL A 253 20.03 -15.48 -17.07
C VAL A 253 20.18 -14.76 -18.40
N MET A 254 19.60 -13.55 -18.55
CA MET A 254 19.73 -12.74 -19.78
C MET A 254 21.19 -12.37 -20.07
N LEU A 255 21.93 -11.97 -19.03
CA LEU A 255 23.35 -11.65 -19.16
C LEU A 255 24.17 -12.89 -19.55
N SER A 256 23.87 -14.03 -18.93
CA SER A 256 24.56 -15.30 -19.18
C SER A 256 24.33 -15.78 -20.61
N VAL A 257 23.09 -15.72 -21.11
CA VAL A 257 22.74 -16.07 -22.50
C VAL A 257 23.48 -15.16 -23.48
N THR A 258 23.45 -13.85 -23.23
CA THR A 258 24.10 -12.84 -24.10
C THR A 258 25.61 -13.05 -24.18
N PHE A 259 26.26 -13.23 -23.03
CA PHE A 259 27.71 -13.45 -22.94
C PHE A 259 28.11 -14.80 -23.55
N ALA A 260 27.40 -15.88 -23.22
CA ALA A 260 27.65 -17.20 -23.77
C ALA A 260 27.49 -17.22 -25.30
N GLY A 261 26.44 -16.58 -25.84
CA GLY A 261 26.24 -16.55 -27.29
C GLY A 261 27.27 -15.68 -28.02
N PHE A 262 27.75 -14.60 -27.39
CA PHE A 262 28.88 -13.83 -27.91
C PHE A 262 30.18 -14.66 -27.94
N LEU A 263 30.51 -15.36 -26.85
CA LEU A 263 31.67 -16.25 -26.79
C LEU A 263 31.56 -17.41 -27.80
N CYS A 264 30.40 -18.04 -27.92
CA CYS A 264 30.18 -19.10 -28.90
C CYS A 264 30.25 -18.59 -30.34
N SER A 265 29.90 -17.32 -30.59
CA SER A 265 30.10 -16.66 -31.88
C SER A 265 31.59 -16.44 -32.21
N LEU A 266 32.44 -16.23 -31.20
CA LEU A 266 33.91 -16.17 -31.36
C LEU A 266 34.51 -17.56 -31.61
N LEU A 267 34.10 -18.56 -30.83
CA LEU A 267 34.62 -19.93 -30.89
C LEU A 267 34.06 -20.74 -32.08
N GLY A 268 32.92 -20.32 -32.65
CA GLY A 268 32.27 -20.98 -33.78
C GLY A 268 31.60 -22.32 -33.43
N ILE A 269 31.11 -22.49 -32.20
CA ILE A 269 30.47 -23.73 -31.71
C ILE A 269 28.99 -23.73 -32.10
N GLN A 270 28.62 -24.56 -33.08
CA GLN A 270 27.31 -24.48 -33.73
C GLN A 270 26.14 -24.98 -32.86
N CYS A 271 26.30 -26.14 -32.19
CA CYS A 271 25.22 -26.78 -31.43
C CYS A 271 24.73 -25.89 -30.27
N LEU A 272 25.67 -25.28 -29.55
CA LEU A 272 25.40 -24.45 -28.38
C LEU A 272 24.68 -23.15 -28.75
N VAL A 273 25.00 -22.55 -29.90
CA VAL A 273 24.32 -21.33 -30.39
C VAL A 273 22.83 -21.60 -30.65
N TYR A 274 22.47 -22.71 -31.30
CA TYR A 274 21.05 -23.03 -31.54
C TYR A 274 20.26 -23.21 -30.24
N PHE A 275 20.85 -23.87 -29.24
CA PHE A 275 20.24 -24.02 -27.92
C PHE A 275 20.02 -22.67 -27.22
N LEU A 276 21.02 -21.78 -27.26
CA LEU A 276 20.90 -20.42 -26.71
C LEU A 276 19.87 -19.57 -27.44
N VAL A 277 19.71 -19.75 -28.76
CA VAL A 277 18.68 -19.05 -29.54
C VAL A 277 17.27 -19.45 -29.10
N VAL A 278 17.03 -20.74 -28.83
CA VAL A 278 15.73 -21.22 -28.33
C VAL A 278 15.45 -20.68 -26.92
N ILE A 279 16.45 -20.69 -26.03
CA ILE A 279 16.30 -20.12 -24.68
C ILE A 279 16.03 -18.61 -24.77
N GLY A 280 16.84 -17.88 -25.54
CA GLY A 280 16.70 -16.44 -25.72
C GLY A 280 15.35 -16.04 -26.31
N TRP A 281 14.79 -16.84 -27.22
CA TRP A 281 13.48 -16.60 -27.81
C TRP A 281 12.38 -16.49 -26.75
N ILE A 282 12.34 -17.45 -25.82
CA ILE A 282 11.38 -17.48 -24.71
C ILE A 282 11.66 -16.32 -23.74
N LEU A 283 12.94 -16.09 -23.39
CA LEU A 283 13.31 -15.04 -22.43
C LEU A 283 12.97 -13.63 -22.91
N VAL A 284 13.14 -13.32 -24.20
CA VAL A 284 12.76 -12.02 -24.78
C VAL A 284 11.25 -11.80 -24.63
N ALA A 285 10.43 -12.82 -24.89
CA ALA A 285 8.99 -12.72 -24.68
C ALA A 285 8.63 -12.49 -23.21
N CYS A 286 9.25 -13.26 -22.30
CA CYS A 286 9.06 -13.09 -20.85
C CYS A 286 9.44 -11.68 -20.38
N THR A 287 10.54 -11.12 -20.89
CA THR A 287 10.99 -9.76 -20.52
C THR A 287 10.09 -8.66 -21.06
N PHE A 288 9.48 -8.82 -22.24
CA PHE A 288 8.44 -7.88 -22.71
C PHE A 288 7.18 -7.92 -21.84
N ILE A 289 6.75 -9.10 -21.38
CA ILE A 289 5.61 -9.24 -20.46
C ILE A 289 5.94 -8.61 -19.10
N LEU A 290 7.15 -8.82 -18.59
CA LEU A 290 7.64 -8.13 -17.38
C LEU A 290 7.66 -6.61 -17.56
N CYS A 291 8.14 -6.13 -18.71
CA CYS A 291 8.16 -4.71 -19.05
C CYS A 291 6.74 -4.11 -19.05
N ALA A 292 5.76 -4.84 -19.60
CA ALA A 292 4.34 -4.48 -19.56
C ALA A 292 3.82 -4.37 -18.11
N GLY A 293 4.15 -5.34 -17.24
CA GLY A 293 3.78 -5.31 -15.82
C GLY A 293 4.37 -4.13 -15.05
N PHE A 294 5.65 -3.80 -15.28
CA PHE A 294 6.28 -2.63 -14.64
C PHE A 294 5.78 -1.30 -15.19
N LEU A 295 5.38 -1.23 -16.45
CA LEU A 295 4.74 -0.04 -17.02
C LEU A 295 3.35 0.18 -16.38
N PHE A 296 2.58 -0.90 -16.22
CA PHE A 296 1.32 -0.87 -15.47
C PHE A 296 1.56 -0.35 -14.05
N LEU A 297 2.52 -0.92 -13.31
CA LEU A 297 2.84 -0.50 -11.95
C LEU A 297 3.30 0.96 -11.88
N HIS A 298 4.16 1.40 -12.78
CA HIS A 298 4.63 2.79 -12.86
C HIS A 298 3.46 3.77 -13.01
N ASN A 299 2.49 3.40 -13.84
CA ASN A 299 1.30 4.18 -14.06
C ASN A 299 0.39 4.21 -12.84
N VAL A 300 0.08 3.06 -12.23
CA VAL A 300 -0.72 3.00 -11.00
C VAL A 300 -0.07 3.83 -9.89
N ILE A 301 1.24 3.71 -9.66
CA ILE A 301 1.94 4.51 -8.64
C ILE A 301 1.81 5.99 -8.94
N GLY A 302 2.06 6.41 -10.18
CA GLY A 302 1.95 7.81 -10.56
C GLY A 302 0.52 8.36 -10.41
N ASP A 303 -0.48 7.55 -10.76
CA ASP A 303 -1.89 7.93 -10.67
C ASP A 303 -2.32 8.04 -9.19
N THR A 304 -1.93 7.07 -8.36
CA THR A 304 -2.17 7.09 -6.91
C THR A 304 -1.47 8.26 -6.23
N CYS A 305 -0.22 8.58 -6.59
CA CYS A 305 0.50 9.72 -6.02
C CYS A 305 -0.18 11.06 -6.31
N VAL A 306 -0.67 11.26 -7.53
CA VAL A 306 -1.44 12.47 -7.87
C VAL A 306 -2.80 12.48 -7.18
N ALA A 307 -3.48 11.33 -7.13
CA ALA A 307 -4.76 11.21 -6.43
C ALA A 307 -4.64 11.53 -4.93
N MET A 308 -3.59 11.04 -4.26
CA MET A 308 -3.32 11.36 -2.86
C MET A 308 -3.05 12.85 -2.65
N ASP A 309 -2.29 13.49 -3.55
CA ASP A 309 -1.97 14.93 -3.46
C ASP A 309 -3.21 15.81 -3.68
N GLU A 310 -4.05 15.48 -4.66
CA GLU A 310 -5.31 16.18 -4.92
C GLU A 310 -6.32 16.00 -3.77
N TRP A 311 -6.38 14.79 -3.18
CA TRP A 311 -7.24 14.51 -2.02
C TRP A 311 -6.80 15.30 -0.79
N VAL A 312 -5.49 15.44 -0.54
CA VAL A 312 -4.94 16.25 0.56
C VAL A 312 -5.40 17.71 0.49
N GLN A 313 -5.58 18.25 -0.72
CA GLN A 313 -6.04 19.62 -0.94
C GLN A 313 -7.56 19.77 -0.76
N HIS A 314 -8.34 18.70 -0.94
CA HIS A 314 -9.81 18.72 -0.89
C HIS A 314 -10.40 17.50 -0.13
N PRO A 315 -10.08 17.32 1.18
CA PRO A 315 -10.43 16.11 1.93
C PRO A 315 -11.94 15.96 2.22
N THR A 316 -12.72 17.02 2.04
CA THR A 316 -14.18 17.04 2.28
C THR A 316 -15.02 16.91 1.02
N ALA A 317 -14.38 16.85 -0.15
CA ALA A 317 -15.09 16.62 -1.40
C ALA A 317 -15.43 15.14 -1.54
N HIS A 318 -16.56 14.82 -2.18
CA HIS A 318 -16.91 13.43 -2.38
C HIS A 318 -15.98 12.75 -3.40
N THR A 319 -15.19 11.78 -2.96
CA THR A 319 -14.17 11.12 -3.79
C THR A 319 -14.31 9.60 -3.79
N ALA A 320 -13.54 8.94 -4.65
CA ALA A 320 -13.38 7.48 -4.62
C ALA A 320 -12.75 6.95 -3.31
N LEU A 321 -12.24 7.83 -2.45
CA LEU A 321 -11.62 7.48 -1.18
C LEU A 321 -12.60 7.56 0.01
N ASP A 322 -13.78 8.17 -0.16
CA ASP A 322 -14.79 8.36 0.89
C ASP A 322 -15.30 7.03 1.46
N GLU A 323 -15.46 6.01 0.60
CA GLU A 323 -15.86 4.67 1.01
C GLU A 323 -14.82 3.99 1.92
N ILE A 324 -13.56 4.47 1.86
CA ILE A 324 -12.43 3.92 2.60
C ILE A 324 -12.12 4.77 3.85
N LEU A 325 -12.31 6.09 3.77
CA LEU A 325 -12.00 7.07 4.80
C LEU A 325 -13.20 8.01 5.02
N PRO A 326 -14.10 7.70 5.97
CA PRO A 326 -15.25 8.55 6.28
C PRO A 326 -14.80 9.77 7.11
N CYS A 327 -14.25 10.76 6.43
CA CYS A 327 -13.75 12.00 7.02
C CYS A 327 -14.87 13.04 7.16
N VAL A 328 -14.83 13.80 8.24
CA VAL A 328 -15.76 14.90 8.49
C VAL A 328 -15.06 16.23 8.23
N ASP A 329 -15.81 17.29 7.89
CA ASP A 329 -15.21 18.60 7.71
C ASP A 329 -14.70 19.20 9.03
N ASN A 330 -13.64 20.01 8.92
CA ASN A 330 -13.00 20.62 10.09
C ASN A 330 -13.99 21.43 10.95
N SER A 331 -15.01 22.09 10.36
CA SER A 331 -15.96 22.89 11.14
C SER A 331 -16.84 22.00 12.03
N THR A 332 -17.31 20.87 11.50
CA THR A 332 -18.09 19.88 12.25
C THR A 332 -17.22 19.16 13.30
N ALA A 333 -15.95 18.88 12.99
CA ALA A 333 -15.01 18.33 13.97
C ALA A 333 -14.76 19.30 15.14
N GLN A 334 -14.54 20.60 14.86
CA GLN A 334 -14.41 21.63 15.89
C GLN A 334 -15.69 21.79 16.72
N GLN A 335 -16.87 21.69 16.11
CA GLN A 335 -18.14 21.69 16.85
C GLN A 335 -18.24 20.48 17.78
N THR A 336 -17.81 19.31 17.32
CA THR A 336 -17.78 18.08 18.13
C THR A 336 -16.82 18.22 19.31
N LEU A 337 -15.64 18.81 19.09
CA LEU A 337 -14.67 19.12 20.15
C LEU A 337 -15.23 20.14 21.15
N LEU A 338 -15.92 21.18 20.70
CA LEU A 338 -16.58 22.13 21.61
C LEU A 338 -17.68 21.44 22.43
N GLY A 339 -18.46 20.56 21.80
CA GLY A 339 -19.45 19.73 22.50
C GLY A 339 -18.83 18.87 23.59
N SER A 340 -17.67 18.24 23.33
CA SER A 340 -16.97 17.44 24.35
C SER A 340 -16.48 18.29 25.53
N LYS A 341 -16.03 19.53 25.31
CA LYS A 341 -15.66 20.46 26.39
C LYS A 341 -16.85 20.81 27.29
N VAL A 342 -18.03 21.00 26.71
CA VAL A 342 -19.27 21.26 27.48
C VAL A 342 -19.61 20.06 28.35
N VAL A 343 -19.57 18.84 27.79
CA VAL A 343 -19.85 17.61 28.54
C VAL A 343 -18.84 17.42 29.68
N ILE A 344 -17.54 17.64 29.45
CA ILE A 344 -16.52 17.60 30.50
C ILE A 344 -16.85 18.59 31.63
N GLY A 345 -17.23 19.83 31.29
CA GLY A 345 -17.62 20.83 32.28
C GLY A 345 -18.81 20.37 33.12
N GLN A 346 -19.86 19.85 32.48
CA GLN A 346 -21.05 19.34 33.17
C GLN A 346 -20.74 18.17 34.11
N ILE A 347 -19.83 17.28 33.73
CA ILE A 347 -19.40 16.16 34.60
C ILE A 347 -18.62 16.69 35.81
N VAL A 348 -17.70 17.64 35.61
CA VAL A 348 -16.95 18.28 36.70
C VAL A 348 -17.89 18.99 37.66
N ASP A 349 -18.82 19.79 37.15
CA ASP A 349 -19.81 20.51 37.98
C ASP A 349 -20.68 19.52 38.78
N ALA A 350 -21.09 18.41 38.17
CA ALA A 350 -21.87 17.37 38.85
C ALA A 350 -21.08 16.66 39.97
N ILE A 351 -19.80 16.35 39.73
CA ILE A 351 -18.89 15.82 40.75
C ILE A 351 -18.76 16.80 41.91
N ASP A 352 -18.54 18.08 41.60
CA ASP A 352 -18.31 19.11 42.60
C ASP A 352 -19.53 19.35 43.48
N VAL A 353 -20.74 19.40 42.89
CA VAL A 353 -22.00 19.47 43.63
C VAL A 353 -22.18 18.25 44.53
N PHE A 354 -21.84 17.05 44.04
CA PHE A 354 -21.93 15.84 44.85
C PHE A 354 -20.95 15.87 46.05
N ILE A 355 -19.72 16.37 45.84
CA ILE A 355 -18.73 16.50 46.91
C ILE A 355 -19.13 17.60 47.90
N SER A 356 -19.51 18.79 47.42
CA SER A 356 -19.85 19.93 48.27
C SER A 356 -21.09 19.66 49.11
N ASP A 357 -22.17 19.22 48.49
CA ASP A 357 -23.49 19.14 49.12
C ASP A 357 -23.72 17.76 49.75
N GLY A 358 -23.04 16.72 49.27
CA GLY A 358 -23.18 15.36 49.78
C GLY A 358 -22.14 14.98 50.84
N LEU A 359 -20.85 15.21 50.56
CA LEU A 359 -19.75 14.67 51.37
C LEU A 359 -19.14 15.69 52.35
N ASN A 360 -19.09 16.96 51.96
CA ASN A 360 -18.49 18.03 52.76
C ASN A 360 -19.49 18.71 53.70
N GLN A 361 -20.79 18.74 53.38
CA GLN A 361 -21.82 19.23 54.31
C GLN A 361 -22.14 18.21 55.41
N ASP A 362 -22.21 18.68 56.65
CA ASP A 362 -22.66 17.93 57.82
C ASP A 362 -24.20 17.73 57.75
N LEU A 363 -24.69 16.84 56.88
CA LEU A 363 -26.11 16.51 56.82
C LEU A 363 -26.52 15.55 57.95
N PRO A 364 -27.50 15.92 58.81
CA PRO A 364 -28.00 15.04 59.87
C PRO A 364 -28.75 13.80 59.36
N LEU A 365 -29.17 13.81 58.08
CA LEU A 365 -30.01 12.79 57.45
C LEU A 365 -29.20 11.71 56.72
N LEU A 366 -27.90 11.91 56.53
CA LEU A 366 -26.99 10.93 55.95
C LEU A 366 -26.22 10.28 57.11
N GLU A 367 -26.44 8.99 57.37
CA GLU A 367 -25.80 8.24 58.47
C GLU A 367 -24.29 7.97 58.25
N PHE A 368 -23.50 8.98 57.87
CA PHE A 368 -22.04 8.88 57.76
C PHE A 368 -21.40 9.61 58.93
N ASN A 369 -20.47 8.96 59.62
CA ASN A 369 -19.67 9.59 60.67
C ASN A 369 -18.59 10.45 60.01
N GLN A 370 -18.90 11.71 59.69
CA GLN A 370 -18.09 12.62 58.85
C GLN A 370 -16.87 13.22 59.58
N SER A 371 -16.04 12.40 60.24
CA SER A 371 -14.97 12.89 61.11
C SER A 371 -13.69 13.39 60.38
N GLY A 372 -13.67 13.44 59.03
CA GLY A 372 -12.50 13.78 58.22
C GLY A 372 -12.45 15.24 57.72
N PRO A 373 -11.30 15.71 57.19
CA PRO A 373 -11.19 17.02 56.54
C PRO A 373 -12.02 17.10 55.25
N GLU A 374 -12.40 18.31 54.84
CA GLU A 374 -13.15 18.55 53.60
C GLU A 374 -12.39 18.06 52.36
N ILE A 375 -13.09 17.37 51.47
CA ILE A 375 -12.58 16.86 50.21
C ILE A 375 -12.44 18.04 49.24
N PRO A 376 -11.27 18.22 48.58
CA PRO A 376 -11.10 19.27 47.59
C PRO A 376 -11.91 18.97 46.32
N LEU A 377 -12.43 20.04 45.71
CA LEU A 377 -13.23 20.00 44.48
C LEU A 377 -12.35 19.81 43.25
N VAL A 378 -12.91 19.32 42.14
CA VAL A 378 -12.20 19.15 40.87
C VAL A 378 -12.21 20.47 40.11
N CYS A 379 -11.04 20.93 39.67
CA CYS A 379 -11.02 22.08 38.78
C CYS A 379 -11.52 21.71 37.38
N ASN A 380 -12.44 22.53 36.85
CA ASN A 380 -12.75 22.53 35.43
C ASN A 380 -11.53 23.01 34.61
N PRO A 381 -10.95 22.16 33.74
CA PRO A 381 -9.72 22.49 33.02
C PRO A 381 -9.88 23.63 32.00
N PHE A 382 -11.11 24.05 31.70
CA PHE A 382 -11.40 25.14 30.76
C PHE A 382 -11.63 26.49 31.46
N GLN A 383 -11.55 26.54 32.78
CA GLN A 383 -11.68 27.76 33.59
C GLN A 383 -10.40 28.01 34.40
N SER A 384 -10.28 29.21 35.00
CA SER A 384 -9.15 29.54 35.85
C SER A 384 -9.27 28.85 37.22
N CYS A 385 -8.43 27.84 37.48
CA CYS A 385 -8.37 27.11 38.74
C CYS A 385 -7.71 27.94 39.85
N ASN A 386 -8.27 27.90 41.06
CA ASN A 386 -7.63 28.43 42.27
C ASN A 386 -7.01 27.27 43.08
N ASN A 387 -5.68 27.20 43.13
CA ASN A 387 -4.91 26.06 43.67
C ASN A 387 -5.05 25.80 45.18
N LEU A 388 -5.78 26.64 45.92
CA LEU A 388 -5.90 26.52 47.38
C LEU A 388 -6.99 25.54 47.83
N GLN A 389 -7.97 25.22 46.98
CA GLN A 389 -9.11 24.34 47.33
C GLN A 389 -9.52 23.37 46.21
N GLN A 390 -8.87 23.45 45.05
CA GLN A 390 -9.21 22.65 43.87
C GLN A 390 -8.05 21.73 43.48
N VAL A 391 -8.39 20.55 42.96
CA VAL A 391 -7.45 19.56 42.42
C VAL A 391 -7.63 19.40 40.92
N THR A 392 -6.56 19.10 40.20
CA THR A 392 -6.64 18.82 38.75
C THR A 392 -7.30 17.46 38.51
N LEU A 393 -7.87 17.25 37.31
CA LEU A 393 -8.38 15.94 36.88
C LEU A 393 -7.33 14.83 36.99
N GLN A 394 -6.05 15.15 36.76
CA GLN A 394 -4.95 14.19 36.82
C GLN A 394 -4.64 13.76 38.26
N ASP A 395 -4.65 14.70 39.19
CA ASP A 395 -4.22 14.48 40.58
C ASP A 395 -5.37 14.07 41.51
N ALA A 396 -6.63 14.28 41.11
CA ALA A 396 -7.81 14.08 41.95
C ALA A 396 -7.84 12.70 42.61
N ASN A 397 -7.59 11.62 41.86
CA ASN A 397 -7.57 10.27 42.41
C ASN A 397 -6.50 10.06 43.49
N ALA A 398 -5.30 10.60 43.27
CA ALA A 398 -4.21 10.49 44.23
C ALA A 398 -4.53 11.28 45.51
N VAL A 399 -5.14 12.46 45.38
CA VAL A 399 -5.51 13.32 46.51
C VAL A 399 -6.68 12.74 47.29
N TRP A 400 -7.77 12.36 46.61
CA TRP A 400 -8.99 11.84 47.22
C TRP A 400 -8.81 10.52 47.96
N LYS A 401 -7.80 9.74 47.61
CA LYS A 401 -7.44 8.51 48.34
C LYS A 401 -7.20 8.78 49.83
N ASN A 402 -6.65 9.95 50.19
CA ASN A 402 -6.38 10.33 51.58
C ASN A 402 -7.64 10.65 52.40
N TYR A 403 -8.80 10.76 51.73
CA TYR A 403 -10.09 11.09 52.36
C TYR A 403 -10.99 9.86 52.50
N THR A 404 -10.50 8.68 52.09
CA THR A 404 -11.25 7.42 52.19
C THR A 404 -11.26 6.85 53.61
N CYS A 405 -12.44 6.41 54.04
CA CYS A 405 -12.66 5.76 55.32
C CYS A 405 -12.71 4.23 55.18
N LYS A 406 -12.57 3.50 56.30
CA LYS A 406 -12.95 2.08 56.38
C LYS A 406 -14.47 1.97 56.49
N ALA A 407 -15.09 1.26 55.55
CA ALA A 407 -16.53 1.03 55.54
C ALA A 407 -16.93 -0.17 56.42
N SER A 408 -18.08 -0.05 57.09
CA SER A 408 -18.78 -1.14 57.77
C SER A 408 -19.51 -2.05 56.77
N SER A 409 -20.04 -3.18 57.24
CA SER A 409 -20.90 -4.08 56.45
C SER A 409 -22.16 -3.42 55.88
N TRP A 410 -22.56 -2.26 56.41
CA TRP A 410 -23.70 -1.47 55.91
C TRP A 410 -23.25 -0.25 55.07
N GLY A 411 -21.99 -0.21 54.62
CA GLY A 411 -21.51 0.86 53.75
C GLY A 411 -21.21 2.19 54.45
N ARG A 412 -21.23 2.24 55.78
CA ARG A 412 -20.98 3.47 56.56
C ARG A 412 -19.52 3.59 57.01
N CYS A 413 -18.97 4.81 57.04
CA CYS A 413 -17.61 5.07 57.53
C CYS A 413 -17.47 4.79 59.04
N VAL A 414 -16.48 3.97 59.41
CA VAL A 414 -16.15 3.62 60.81
C VAL A 414 -14.85 4.29 61.28
N SER A 415 -13.97 4.66 60.35
CA SER A 415 -12.75 5.43 60.63
C SER A 415 -12.89 6.89 60.18
N VAL A 416 -11.93 7.73 60.58
CA VAL A 416 -11.76 9.08 60.03
C VAL A 416 -11.71 9.03 58.50
N GLY A 417 -12.50 9.89 57.85
CA GLY A 417 -12.65 10.00 56.41
C GLY A 417 -14.05 10.49 56.03
N ARG A 418 -14.22 11.00 54.82
CA ARG A 418 -15.51 11.52 54.30
C ARG A 418 -16.09 10.68 53.16
N MET A 419 -15.32 9.75 52.60
CA MET A 419 -15.72 8.98 51.44
C MET A 419 -15.53 7.47 51.67
N THR A 420 -16.52 6.66 51.27
CA THR A 420 -16.41 5.21 51.30
C THR A 420 -15.55 4.70 50.14
N PRO A 421 -14.97 3.49 50.22
CA PRO A 421 -14.22 2.92 49.11
C PRO A 421 -15.03 2.80 47.80
N THR A 422 -16.35 2.55 47.88
CA THR A 422 -17.24 2.46 46.71
C THR A 422 -17.39 3.81 46.00
N VAL A 423 -17.68 4.87 46.76
CA VAL A 423 -17.81 6.23 46.21
C VAL A 423 -16.47 6.71 45.66
N TYR A 424 -15.35 6.39 46.32
CA TYR A 424 -14.00 6.69 45.81
C TYR A 424 -13.75 6.05 44.44
N THR A 425 -14.09 4.76 44.27
CA THR A 425 -13.92 4.09 42.99
C THR A 425 -14.84 4.68 41.91
N GLN A 426 -16.06 5.08 42.26
CA GLN A 426 -17.04 5.70 41.36
C GLN A 426 -16.60 7.08 40.88
N LEU A 427 -16.28 7.99 41.81
CA LEU A 427 -15.77 9.31 41.47
C LEU A 427 -14.44 9.21 40.71
N GLY A 428 -13.57 8.25 41.10
CA GLY A 428 -12.29 8.09 40.44
C GLY A 428 -12.34 7.52 39.03
N ALA A 429 -13.31 6.63 38.75
CA ALA A 429 -13.60 6.19 37.38
C ALA A 429 -14.13 7.35 36.53
N LEU A 430 -15.05 8.15 37.08
CA LEU A 430 -15.63 9.29 36.38
C LEU A 430 -14.58 10.36 36.05
N VAL A 431 -13.68 10.65 36.98
CA VAL A 431 -12.55 11.57 36.74
C VAL A 431 -11.57 11.01 35.71
N ASN A 432 -11.25 9.71 35.74
CA ASN A 432 -10.37 9.10 34.74
C ASN A 432 -10.95 9.20 33.32
N VAL A 433 -12.25 8.94 33.14
CA VAL A 433 -12.93 9.12 31.85
C VAL A 433 -12.89 10.59 31.41
N THR A 434 -13.18 11.50 32.34
CA THR A 434 -13.16 12.95 32.08
C THR A 434 -11.77 13.44 31.68
N TYR A 435 -10.73 12.94 32.36
CA TYR A 435 -9.33 13.21 32.02
C TYR A 435 -8.97 12.65 30.64
N GLY A 436 -9.36 11.41 30.33
CA GLY A 436 -9.12 10.79 29.03
C GLY A 436 -9.76 11.61 27.89
N LEU A 437 -11.01 12.04 28.06
CA LEU A 437 -11.71 12.86 27.07
C LEU A 437 -11.10 14.26 26.93
N TYR A 438 -10.63 14.86 28.03
CA TYR A 438 -9.93 16.14 28.03
C TYR A 438 -8.57 16.06 27.31
N HIS A 439 -7.75 15.09 27.71
CA HIS A 439 -6.38 14.94 27.24
C HIS A 439 -6.31 14.52 25.76
N TYR A 440 -7.15 13.55 25.35
CA TYR A 440 -7.17 13.04 23.98
C TYR A 440 -8.23 13.70 23.10
N GLY A 441 -8.99 14.67 23.60
CA GLY A 441 -9.99 15.41 22.82
C GLY A 441 -9.44 15.96 21.50
N PRO A 442 -8.28 16.65 21.49
CA PRO A 442 -7.66 17.12 20.25
C PRO A 442 -7.30 15.98 19.29
N PHE A 443 -6.68 14.90 19.77
CA PHE A 443 -6.35 13.72 18.95
C PHE A 443 -7.60 13.10 18.30
N LEU A 444 -8.70 12.96 19.06
CA LEU A 444 -9.95 12.43 18.53
C LEU A 444 -10.58 13.38 17.50
N SER A 445 -10.42 14.70 17.66
CA SER A 445 -10.83 15.69 16.67
C SER A 445 -10.02 15.54 15.36
N ASP A 446 -8.70 15.38 15.47
CA ASP A 446 -7.79 15.20 14.32
C ASP A 446 -8.02 13.87 13.59
N LEU A 447 -8.57 12.88 14.31
CA LEU A 447 -8.96 11.60 13.73
C LEU A 447 -10.26 11.72 12.93
N VAL A 448 -11.24 12.46 13.44
CA VAL A 448 -12.55 12.68 12.82
C VAL A 448 -12.46 13.56 11.57
N ASP A 449 -11.59 14.57 11.57
CA ASP A 449 -11.36 15.44 10.41
C ASP A 449 -10.31 14.89 9.43
N CYS A 450 -9.77 13.69 9.71
CA CYS A 450 -8.72 13.02 8.96
C CYS A 450 -7.43 13.84 8.77
N THR A 451 -7.14 14.82 9.64
CA THR A 451 -5.88 15.56 9.62
C THR A 451 -4.68 14.60 9.64
N PHE A 452 -4.77 13.54 10.44
CA PHE A 452 -3.75 12.48 10.47
C PHE A 452 -3.50 11.81 9.12
N VAL A 453 -4.56 11.47 8.39
CA VAL A 453 -4.45 10.87 7.04
C VAL A 453 -3.86 11.90 6.08
N ARG A 454 -4.33 13.14 6.14
CA ARG A 454 -3.85 14.24 5.29
C ARG A 454 -2.35 14.47 5.46
N GLU A 455 -1.85 14.48 6.69
CA GLU A 455 -0.42 14.59 6.99
C GLU A 455 0.37 13.39 6.47
N THR A 456 -0.16 12.18 6.67
CA THR A 456 0.46 10.93 6.17
C THR A 456 0.54 10.93 4.65
N PHE A 457 -0.53 11.31 3.96
CA PHE A 457 -0.58 11.35 2.50
C PHE A 457 0.28 12.47 1.94
N SER A 458 0.30 13.63 2.58
CA SER A 458 1.23 14.72 2.24
C SER A 458 2.69 14.28 2.36
N ALA A 459 3.04 13.57 3.43
CA ALA A 459 4.38 13.02 3.60
C ALA A 459 4.73 11.97 2.53
N ILE A 460 3.80 11.08 2.18
CA ILE A 460 4.00 10.05 1.13
C ILE A 460 4.22 10.72 -0.24
N THR A 461 3.36 11.66 -0.60
CA THR A 461 3.39 12.36 -1.90
C THR A 461 4.64 13.20 -2.07
N HIS A 462 5.09 13.90 -1.02
CA HIS A 462 6.26 14.78 -1.11
C HIS A 462 7.58 14.01 -1.00
N ASN A 463 7.67 13.04 -0.07
CA ASN A 463 8.96 12.42 0.27
C ASN A 463 9.22 11.10 -0.47
N TYR A 464 8.19 10.35 -0.85
CA TYR A 464 8.34 8.97 -1.34
C TYR A 464 7.92 8.78 -2.80
N CYS A 465 6.84 9.42 -3.24
CA CYS A 465 6.33 9.32 -4.61
C CYS A 465 7.35 9.65 -5.71
N PRO A 466 8.21 10.70 -5.60
CA PRO A 466 9.22 10.97 -6.61
C PRO A 466 10.21 9.81 -6.81
N SER A 467 10.65 9.21 -5.71
CA SER A 467 11.56 8.06 -5.68
C SER A 467 10.90 6.82 -6.29
N LEU A 468 9.67 6.50 -5.88
CA LEU A 468 8.89 5.37 -6.40
C LEU A 468 8.69 5.48 -7.92
N SER A 469 8.30 6.66 -8.40
CA SER A 469 8.12 6.94 -9.83
C SER A 469 9.43 6.81 -10.62
N LEU A 470 10.53 7.34 -10.08
CA LEU A 470 11.84 7.26 -10.70
C LEU A 470 12.34 5.82 -10.83
N PHE A 471 12.29 5.04 -9.74
CA PHE A 471 12.86 3.70 -9.73
C PHE A 471 12.00 2.68 -10.48
N THR A 472 10.68 2.83 -10.49
CA THR A 472 9.82 2.04 -11.39
C THR A 472 10.13 2.31 -12.86
N LYS A 473 10.38 3.57 -13.23
CA LYS A 473 10.82 3.94 -14.58
C LYS A 473 12.18 3.33 -14.94
N TRP A 474 13.12 3.27 -14.01
CA TRP A 474 14.43 2.62 -14.23
C TRP A 474 14.29 1.12 -14.50
N ILE A 475 13.45 0.42 -13.75
CA ILE A 475 13.20 -1.01 -13.97
C ILE A 475 12.58 -1.24 -15.35
N TYR A 476 11.54 -0.47 -15.68
CA TYR A 476 10.90 -0.52 -17.00
C TYR A 476 11.91 -0.30 -18.13
N PHE A 477 12.72 0.76 -18.03
CA PHE A 477 13.71 1.10 -19.04
C PHE A 477 14.83 0.05 -19.14
N GLY A 478 15.32 -0.45 -18.00
CA GLY A 478 16.33 -1.51 -17.96
C GLY A 478 15.84 -2.79 -18.62
N LEU A 479 14.64 -3.25 -18.28
CA LEU A 479 14.00 -4.41 -18.91
C LEU A 479 13.85 -4.24 -20.43
N LEU A 480 13.41 -3.06 -20.88
CA LEU A 480 13.24 -2.76 -22.30
C LEU A 480 14.57 -2.81 -23.04
N VAL A 481 15.62 -2.16 -22.51
CA VAL A 481 16.95 -2.14 -23.12
C VAL A 481 17.54 -3.55 -23.23
N VAL A 482 17.47 -4.35 -22.17
CA VAL A 482 17.96 -5.75 -22.18
C VAL A 482 17.17 -6.60 -23.17
N SER A 483 15.84 -6.50 -23.15
CA SER A 483 14.97 -7.30 -24.05
C SER A 483 15.27 -6.99 -25.52
N VAL A 484 15.34 -5.71 -25.88
CA VAL A 484 15.63 -5.27 -27.25
C VAL A 484 17.05 -5.66 -27.68
N ALA A 485 18.05 -5.51 -26.80
CA ALA A 485 19.42 -5.89 -27.10
C ALA A 485 19.56 -7.41 -27.34
N VAL A 486 18.92 -8.24 -26.52
CA VAL A 486 18.93 -9.70 -26.70
C VAL A 486 18.16 -10.09 -27.96
N MET A 487 16.99 -9.48 -28.21
CA MET A 487 16.19 -9.71 -29.42
C MET A 487 17.02 -9.52 -30.69
N PHE A 488 17.72 -8.39 -30.82
CA PHE A 488 18.59 -8.15 -31.97
C PHE A 488 19.81 -9.07 -31.99
N SER A 489 20.37 -9.41 -30.82
CA SER A 489 21.48 -10.35 -30.72
C SER A 489 21.10 -11.74 -31.26
N LEU A 490 19.89 -12.22 -30.98
CA LEU A 490 19.41 -13.51 -31.51
C LEU A 490 19.30 -13.52 -33.03
N ILE A 491 18.76 -12.45 -33.62
CA ILE A 491 18.65 -12.30 -35.08
C ILE A 491 20.05 -12.30 -35.71
N LEU A 492 20.97 -11.51 -35.15
CA LEU A 492 22.33 -11.40 -35.64
C LEU A 492 23.15 -12.69 -35.44
N TRP A 493 22.91 -13.47 -34.39
CA TRP A 493 23.54 -14.78 -34.22
C TRP A 493 23.17 -15.73 -35.36
N ILE A 494 21.91 -15.77 -35.78
CA ILE A 494 21.46 -16.61 -36.91
C ILE A 494 22.15 -16.17 -38.21
N ILE A 495 22.20 -14.86 -38.48
CA ILE A 495 22.82 -14.30 -39.70
C ILE A 495 24.33 -14.56 -39.70
N TYR A 496 25.01 -14.22 -38.61
CA TYR A 496 26.45 -14.39 -38.44
C TYR A 496 26.85 -15.87 -38.59
N HIS A 497 26.10 -16.77 -37.95
CA HIS A 497 26.37 -18.21 -38.01
C HIS A 497 26.17 -18.77 -39.43
N THR A 498 25.11 -18.36 -40.12
CA THR A 498 24.86 -18.76 -41.51
C THR A 498 26.01 -18.31 -42.43
N HIS A 499 26.45 -17.04 -42.32
CA HIS A 499 27.59 -16.53 -43.08
C HIS A 499 28.92 -17.23 -42.73
N HIS A 500 29.17 -17.51 -41.45
CA HIS A 500 30.36 -18.22 -41.01
C HIS A 500 30.41 -19.66 -41.56
N ARG A 501 29.27 -20.36 -41.60
CA ARG A 501 29.14 -21.67 -42.24
C ARG A 501 29.53 -21.60 -43.72
N HIS A 502 28.95 -20.68 -44.49
CA HIS A 502 29.29 -20.49 -45.92
C HIS A 502 30.79 -20.20 -46.15
N ARG A 503 31.43 -19.43 -45.27
CA ARG A 503 32.89 -19.18 -45.34
C ARG A 503 33.72 -20.45 -45.15
N ARG A 504 33.31 -21.38 -44.27
CA ARG A 504 34.02 -22.66 -44.08
C ARG A 504 33.86 -23.57 -45.30
N TYR A 505 32.64 -23.74 -45.82
CA TYR A 505 32.40 -24.55 -47.03
C TYR A 505 33.18 -24.04 -48.25
N THR A 506 33.19 -22.72 -48.48
CA THR A 506 33.93 -22.12 -49.61
C THR A 506 35.45 -22.26 -49.47
N LYS A 507 35.99 -22.24 -48.24
CA LYS A 507 37.41 -22.53 -47.99
C LYS A 507 37.71 -24.01 -48.26
N THR A 508 36.94 -24.95 -47.72
CA THR A 508 37.17 -26.40 -47.91
C THR A 508 37.08 -26.82 -49.37
N MET A 509 36.09 -26.33 -50.13
CA MET A 509 36.00 -26.58 -51.58
C MET A 509 37.23 -26.09 -52.35
N ARG A 510 37.82 -24.95 -51.94
CA ARG A 510 39.02 -24.40 -52.59
C ARG A 510 40.28 -25.26 -52.35
N TYR A 511 40.33 -26.04 -51.27
CA TYR A 511 41.43 -26.97 -50.98
C TYR A 511 41.25 -28.36 -51.63
N ILE A 512 40.06 -28.69 -52.12
CA ILE A 512 39.77 -29.98 -52.79
C ILE A 512 39.97 -29.88 -54.32
N VAL A 513 39.97 -28.66 -54.87
CA VAL A 513 40.13 -28.37 -56.31
C VAL A 513 41.59 -28.04 -56.68
N ILE A 514 42.52 -28.19 -55.74
CA ILE A 514 43.98 -28.14 -55.95
C ILE A 514 44.50 -29.54 -55.62
#